data_AF-A0A2G8LD81-F1
#
_entry.id   AF-A0A2G8LD81-F1
#
_cell.length_a   1.000
_cell.length_b   1.000
_cell.length_c   1.000
_cell.angle_alpha   90.00
_cell.angle_beta   90.00
_cell.angle_gamma   90.00
#
_symmetry.space_group_name_H-M   'P 1'
#
loop_
_entity.id
_entity.type
_entity.pdbx_description
1 polymer ?
#
loop_
_entity_poly.entity_id
_entity_poly.type
_entity_poly.pdbx_seq_one_letter_code
_entity_poly.pdbx_strand_id
1 'polypeptide(L)'
;MIKEEDRLAAVVADIDEQVAIAPRGAFVKTPHGAVLQNRILKGKKGQSSGAPTDGQSLSVTEAGKQQNYCHFREPVRLNEKSLLEKADLDKSIDFLDPINEDIPKGSWSLKFERGSGLVTITSLLWPGTTFYHVPHTRKYGWIYVGTGEKNKDLPFML
;
A
#
# COMPACT_ATOMS: atom_id res chain seq x y z
N MET A 1 15.83 28.37 16.27
CA MET A 1 16.77 27.55 15.47
C MET A 1 16.25 26.13 15.53
N ILE A 2 15.94 25.51 14.39
CA ILE A 2 15.51 24.10 14.35
C ILE A 2 16.76 23.24 14.48
N LYS A 3 16.73 22.20 15.32
CA LYS A 3 17.85 21.27 15.46
C LYS A 3 17.81 20.21 14.36
N GLU A 4 18.97 19.63 14.06
CA GLU A 4 19.04 18.59 13.03
C GLU A 4 18.26 17.33 13.42
N GLU A 5 18.21 16.98 14.71
CA GLU A 5 17.38 15.88 15.20
C GLU A 5 15.88 16.09 14.90
N ASP A 6 15.38 17.32 15.06
CA ASP A 6 13.98 17.67 14.79
C ASP A 6 13.70 17.64 13.27
N ARG A 7 14.63 18.16 12.46
CA ARG A 7 14.53 18.11 11.00
C ARG A 7 14.50 16.67 10.50
N LEU A 8 15.38 15.82 11.00
CA LEU A 8 15.47 14.41 10.61
C LEU A 8 14.19 13.65 11.02
N ALA A 9 13.72 13.85 12.26
CA ALA A 9 12.49 13.22 12.73
C ALA A 9 11.28 13.60 11.85
N ALA A 10 11.19 14.87 11.45
CA ALA A 10 10.13 15.33 10.54
C ALA A 10 10.22 14.67 9.16
N VAL A 11 11.42 14.52 8.59
CA VAL A 11 11.61 13.84 7.30
C VAL A 11 11.27 12.35 7.39
N VAL A 12 11.67 11.67 8.47
CA VAL A 12 11.33 10.26 8.69
C VAL A 12 9.82 10.08 8.81
N ALA A 13 9.14 10.95 9.56
CA ALA A 13 7.68 10.93 9.69
C ALA A 13 6.99 11.16 8.34
N ASP A 14 7.48 12.12 7.53
CA ASP A 14 6.90 12.42 6.21
C ASP A 14 7.10 11.27 5.20
N ILE A 15 8.25 10.58 5.27
CA ILE A 15 8.49 9.37 4.48
C ILE A 15 7.54 8.26 4.93
N ASP A 16 7.49 7.94 6.23
CA ASP A 16 6.63 6.90 6.79
C ASP A 16 5.17 7.10 6.38
N GLU A 17 4.66 8.33 6.56
CA GLU A 17 3.29 8.70 6.20
C GLU A 17 2.99 8.52 4.71
N GLN A 18 3.96 8.81 3.83
CA GLN A 18 3.75 8.76 2.39
C GLN A 18 4.11 7.43 1.72
N VAL A 19 4.88 6.56 2.37
CA VAL A 19 5.39 5.34 1.74
C VAL A 19 5.08 4.05 2.46
N ALA A 20 4.68 4.09 3.72
CA ALA A 20 4.24 2.91 4.43
C ALA A 20 2.95 2.38 3.80
N ILE A 21 3.04 1.23 3.14
CA ILE A 21 1.90 0.60 2.45
C ILE A 21 1.70 -0.83 2.91
N ALA A 22 0.48 -1.34 2.71
CA ALA A 22 0.10 -2.72 3.00
C ALA A 22 -0.77 -3.29 1.87
N PRO A 23 -0.73 -4.61 1.62
CA PRO A 23 -1.67 -5.26 0.70
C PRO A 23 -3.12 -5.08 1.19
N ARG A 24 -4.07 -4.89 0.27
CA ARG A 24 -5.51 -4.86 0.54
C ARG A 24 -5.92 -6.12 1.29
N GLY A 25 -6.69 -5.96 2.36
CA GLY A 25 -7.12 -7.06 3.23
C GLY A 25 -6.06 -7.57 4.23
N ALA A 26 -4.85 -6.99 4.26
CA ALA A 26 -3.84 -7.26 5.32
C ALA A 26 -4.35 -6.89 6.72
N PHE A 27 -5.21 -5.87 6.78
CA PHE A 27 -5.87 -5.38 7.98
C PHE A 27 -7.38 -5.34 7.78
N VAL A 28 -8.12 -5.44 8.87
CA VAL A 28 -9.58 -5.33 8.91
C VAL A 28 -9.97 -4.27 9.93
N LYS A 29 -10.87 -3.37 9.54
CA LYS A 29 -11.51 -2.41 10.45
C LYS A 29 -12.77 -3.03 11.03
N THR A 30 -12.79 -3.18 12.35
CA THR A 30 -13.95 -3.67 13.08
C THR A 30 -15.08 -2.61 13.07
N PRO A 31 -16.35 -3.01 13.32
CA PRO A 31 -17.45 -2.06 13.46
C PRO A 31 -17.24 -1.02 14.57
N HIS A 32 -16.40 -1.32 15.57
CA HIS A 32 -16.03 -0.40 16.65
C HIS A 32 -14.83 0.50 16.29
N GLY A 33 -14.36 0.46 15.05
CA GLY A 33 -13.28 1.31 14.53
C GLY A 33 -11.87 0.78 14.77
N ALA A 34 -11.68 -0.26 15.58
CA ALA A 34 -10.37 -0.86 15.78
C ALA A 34 -9.83 -1.51 14.49
N VAL A 35 -8.56 -1.25 14.15
CA VAL A 35 -7.85 -1.85 13.02
C VAL A 35 -7.03 -3.02 13.51
N LEU A 36 -7.32 -4.22 13.01
CA LEU A 36 -6.67 -5.46 13.42
C LEU A 36 -6.01 -6.13 12.23
N GLN A 37 -4.86 -6.76 12.44
CA GLN A 37 -4.26 -7.60 11.41
C GLN A 37 -5.22 -8.74 11.06
N ASN A 38 -5.43 -8.97 9.76
CA ASN A 38 -6.35 -10.00 9.32
C ASN A 38 -5.75 -11.40 9.56
N ARG A 39 -6.20 -12.06 10.63
CA ARG A 39 -5.72 -13.40 11.02
C ARG A 39 -6.28 -14.51 10.12
N ILE A 40 -7.37 -14.23 9.38
CA ILE A 40 -8.05 -15.18 8.48
C ILE A 40 -7.29 -15.38 7.16
N LEU A 41 -6.29 -14.54 6.87
CA LEU A 41 -5.36 -14.69 5.76
C LEU A 41 -4.59 -16.03 5.81
N LYS A 42 -5.25 -17.10 5.36
CA LYS A 42 -4.64 -18.38 5.05
C LYS A 42 -4.13 -18.27 3.61
N GLY A 43 -2.81 -18.29 3.45
CA GLY A 43 -2.23 -18.51 2.13
C GLY A 43 -2.68 -19.87 1.61
N LYS A 44 -3.41 -19.92 0.49
CA LYS A 44 -3.74 -21.19 -0.15
C LYS A 44 -2.44 -21.78 -0.69
N LYS A 45 -1.94 -22.86 -0.06
CA LYS A 45 -0.99 -23.76 -0.74
C LYS A 45 -1.78 -24.52 -1.80
N GLY A 46 -1.72 -24.04 -3.04
CA GLY A 46 -2.27 -24.71 -4.22
C GLY A 46 -3.79 -24.74 -4.26
N GLN A 47 -4.40 -23.78 -4.95
CA GLN A 47 -5.64 -24.03 -5.69
C GLN A 47 -5.91 -22.88 -6.67
N SER A 48 -5.72 -23.20 -7.94
CA SER A 48 -6.18 -22.45 -9.10
C SER A 48 -7.69 -22.67 -9.27
N SER A 49 -8.52 -21.80 -8.71
CA SER A 49 -9.90 -21.64 -9.20
C SER A 49 -10.48 -20.35 -8.66
N GLY A 50 -11.04 -19.58 -9.59
CA GLY A 50 -11.49 -18.22 -9.39
C GLY A 50 -12.73 -18.14 -8.52
N ALA A 51 -12.59 -17.41 -7.42
CA ALA A 51 -13.59 -16.52 -6.84
C ALA A 51 -12.84 -15.68 -5.78
N PRO A 52 -12.98 -14.34 -5.77
CA PRO A 52 -12.47 -13.54 -4.65
C PRO A 52 -13.28 -13.94 -3.42
N THR A 53 -12.60 -14.27 -2.33
CA THR A 53 -13.24 -14.51 -1.03
C THR A 53 -12.58 -13.56 -0.05
N ASP A 54 -13.40 -12.88 0.73
CA ASP A 54 -13.18 -11.56 1.36
C ASP A 54 -12.17 -11.55 2.54
N GLY A 55 -11.05 -12.26 2.39
CA GLY A 55 -10.00 -12.39 3.41
C GLY A 55 -8.80 -13.21 3.00
N GLN A 56 -8.53 -13.35 1.69
CA GLN A 56 -7.38 -14.09 1.16
C GLN A 56 -6.18 -13.19 0.86
N SER A 57 -4.97 -13.75 0.95
CA SER A 57 -3.77 -13.09 0.44
C SER A 57 -3.90 -12.89 -1.08
N LEU A 58 -3.46 -11.74 -1.59
CA LEU A 58 -3.61 -11.40 -3.01
C LEU A 58 -3.01 -12.51 -3.88
N SER A 59 -3.80 -12.96 -4.86
CA SER A 59 -3.28 -13.81 -5.93
C SER A 59 -2.21 -13.09 -6.75
N VAL A 60 -1.44 -13.82 -7.56
CA VAL A 60 -0.47 -13.20 -8.47
C VAL A 60 -1.13 -12.12 -9.34
N THR A 61 -2.31 -12.40 -9.91
CA THR A 61 -3.02 -11.43 -10.76
C THR A 61 -3.46 -10.18 -9.99
N GLU A 62 -3.93 -10.34 -8.76
CA GLU A 62 -4.33 -9.20 -7.90
C GLU A 62 -3.11 -8.42 -7.41
N ALA A 63 -2.02 -9.12 -7.06
CA ALA A 63 -0.78 -8.52 -6.58
C ALA A 63 -0.09 -7.67 -7.66
N GLY A 64 -0.46 -7.83 -8.94
CA GLY A 64 0.01 -6.99 -10.05
C GLY A 64 -0.72 -5.65 -10.19
N LYS A 65 -1.76 -5.40 -9.38
CA LYS A 65 -2.59 -4.19 -9.48
C LYS A 65 -2.28 -3.26 -8.31
N GLN A 66 -1.85 -2.03 -8.62
CA GLN A 66 -1.53 -1.02 -7.60
C GLN A 66 -2.71 -0.69 -6.67
N GLN A 67 -3.95 -0.79 -7.16
CA GLN A 67 -5.16 -0.59 -6.35
C GLN A 67 -5.31 -1.57 -5.17
N ASN A 68 -4.56 -2.67 -5.17
CA ASN A 68 -4.54 -3.64 -4.08
C ASN A 68 -3.43 -3.36 -3.06
N TYR A 69 -2.82 -2.18 -3.09
CA TYR A 69 -1.88 -1.73 -2.07
C TYR A 69 -2.34 -0.37 -1.57
N CYS A 70 -2.41 -0.22 -0.25
CA CYS A 70 -2.98 0.96 0.39
C CYS A 70 -2.01 1.57 1.38
N HIS A 71 -2.06 2.89 1.54
CA HIS A 71 -1.31 3.62 2.56
C HIS A 71 -1.71 3.14 3.96
N PHE A 72 -0.74 2.84 4.80
CA PHE A 72 -0.94 2.37 6.17
C PHE A 72 -0.91 3.54 7.16
N ARG A 73 -1.89 4.43 7.01
CA ARG A 73 -2.15 5.60 7.87
C ARG A 73 -3.65 5.91 7.87
N GLU A 74 -4.05 6.96 8.58
CA GLU A 74 -5.44 7.43 8.51
C GLU A 74 -5.77 7.81 7.04
N PRO A 75 -6.91 7.33 6.48
CA PRO A 75 -7.30 7.68 5.14
C PRO A 75 -7.64 9.16 5.03
N VAL A 76 -7.06 9.82 4.03
CA VAL A 76 -7.28 11.22 3.72
C VAL A 76 -8.43 11.36 2.71
N ARG A 77 -8.47 10.48 1.70
CA ARG A 77 -9.37 10.63 0.54
C ARG A 77 -10.62 9.77 0.60
N LEU A 78 -10.67 8.77 1.47
CA LEU A 78 -11.85 7.93 1.63
C LEU A 78 -13.14 8.73 1.93
N ASN A 79 -13.03 9.83 2.68
CA ASN A 79 -14.16 10.69 3.00
C ASN A 79 -14.65 11.50 1.80
N GLU A 80 -13.77 11.80 0.85
CA GLU A 80 -14.04 12.57 -0.38
C GLU A 80 -14.79 11.74 -1.43
N LYS A 81 -14.80 10.40 -1.30
CA LYS A 81 -15.53 9.50 -2.22
C LYS A 81 -17.03 9.75 -2.21
N SER A 82 -17.64 9.69 -3.39
CA SER A 82 -19.09 9.79 -3.58
C SER A 82 -19.85 8.62 -2.95
N LEU A 83 -21.16 8.77 -2.76
CA LEU A 83 -22.00 7.69 -2.23
C LEU A 83 -22.00 6.46 -3.14
N LEU A 84 -21.94 6.66 -4.46
CA LEU A 84 -21.90 5.57 -5.43
C LEU A 84 -20.58 4.80 -5.30
N GLU A 85 -19.45 5.49 -5.23
CA GLU A 85 -18.15 4.84 -5.04
C GLU A 85 -18.08 4.11 -3.70
N LYS A 86 -18.65 4.68 -2.63
CA LYS A 86 -18.72 4.04 -1.31
C LYS A 86 -19.62 2.80 -1.28
N ALA A 87 -20.58 2.67 -2.20
CA ALA A 87 -21.46 1.51 -2.26
C ALA A 87 -20.74 0.25 -2.73
N ASP A 88 -19.68 0.40 -3.53
CA ASP A 88 -18.87 -0.70 -4.05
C ASP A 88 -17.74 -1.13 -3.08
N LEU A 89 -17.51 -0.38 -1.99
CA LEU A 89 -16.46 -0.66 -1.01
C LEU A 89 -16.93 -1.61 0.08
N ASP A 90 -16.09 -2.59 0.42
CA ASP A 90 -16.24 -3.33 1.66
C ASP A 90 -15.62 -2.53 2.80
N LYS A 91 -16.47 -1.92 3.65
CA LYS A 91 -16.03 -1.07 4.78
C LYS A 91 -15.03 -1.74 5.74
N SER A 92 -14.98 -3.07 5.77
CA SER A 92 -14.07 -3.80 6.65
C SER A 92 -12.64 -3.89 6.09
N ILE A 93 -12.46 -3.90 4.77
CA ILE A 93 -11.14 -4.06 4.12
C ILE A 93 -10.74 -2.88 3.22
N ASP A 94 -11.70 -2.08 2.76
CA ASP A 94 -11.54 -0.90 1.91
C ASP A 94 -11.62 0.40 2.72
N PHE A 95 -10.88 0.46 3.82
CA PHE A 95 -10.87 1.60 4.74
C PHE A 95 -9.58 2.44 4.62
N LEU A 96 -8.66 2.10 3.72
CA LEU A 96 -7.38 2.78 3.51
C LEU A 96 -7.31 3.34 2.07
N ASP A 97 -6.52 4.39 1.88
CA ASP A 97 -6.34 5.01 0.55
C ASP A 97 -5.44 4.14 -0.35
N PRO A 98 -5.89 3.72 -1.54
CA PRO A 98 -5.08 2.91 -2.44
C PRO A 98 -4.07 3.77 -3.21
N ILE A 99 -2.87 3.22 -3.45
CA ILE A 99 -1.73 3.98 -4.03
C ILE A 99 -1.93 4.35 -5.51
N ASN A 100 -2.82 3.66 -6.22
CA ASN A 100 -3.14 3.98 -7.63
C ASN A 100 -3.88 5.32 -7.77
N GLU A 101 -4.45 5.84 -6.68
CA GLU A 101 -5.13 7.13 -6.65
C GLU A 101 -4.16 8.28 -6.35
N ASP A 102 -2.89 8.01 -6.00
CA ASP A 102 -1.91 9.05 -5.66
C ASP A 102 -1.69 10.09 -6.75
N ILE A 103 -1.35 11.30 -6.30
CA ILE A 103 -1.08 12.46 -7.15
C ILE A 103 0.41 12.82 -7.00
N PRO A 104 1.17 12.91 -8.10
CA PRO A 104 0.75 12.67 -9.48
C PRO A 104 0.43 11.19 -9.78
N LYS A 105 -0.49 10.94 -10.72
CA LYS A 105 -0.78 9.58 -11.19
C LYS A 105 0.49 8.96 -11.76
N GLY A 106 0.78 7.71 -11.41
CA GLY A 106 2.04 7.07 -11.80
C GLY A 106 3.19 7.27 -10.80
N SER A 107 2.91 7.79 -9.59
CA SER A 107 3.91 7.94 -8.52
C SER A 107 4.56 6.65 -8.02
N TRP A 108 4.05 5.50 -8.46
CA TRP A 108 4.50 4.18 -8.01
C TRP A 108 4.88 3.31 -9.20
N SER A 109 6.00 2.60 -9.06
CA SER A 109 6.40 1.53 -9.98
C SER A 109 6.16 0.18 -9.32
N LEU A 110 5.44 -0.72 -9.99
CA LEU A 110 5.19 -2.08 -9.54
C LEU A 110 5.86 -3.05 -10.52
N LYS A 111 6.63 -4.00 -9.99
CA LYS A 111 7.32 -5.02 -10.80
C LYS A 111 7.17 -6.40 -10.18
N PHE A 112 7.11 -7.41 -11.04
CA PHE A 112 7.24 -8.80 -10.64
C PHE A 112 8.69 -9.25 -10.76
N GLU A 113 9.13 -10.03 -9.78
CA GLU A 113 10.44 -10.63 -9.71
C GLU A 113 10.29 -12.14 -9.48
N ARG A 114 11.34 -12.90 -9.78
CA ARG A 114 11.42 -14.36 -9.51
C ARG A 114 10.22 -15.16 -10.06
N GLY A 115 9.86 -14.94 -11.31
CA GLY A 115 8.74 -15.66 -11.96
C GLY A 115 7.39 -15.35 -11.32
N SER A 116 7.16 -14.10 -10.91
CA SER A 116 5.96 -13.63 -10.19
C SER A 116 5.81 -14.12 -8.75
N GLY A 117 6.86 -14.72 -8.18
CA GLY A 117 6.90 -15.11 -6.78
C GLY A 117 7.15 -13.95 -5.81
N LEU A 118 7.51 -12.77 -6.32
CA LEU A 118 7.76 -11.56 -5.55
C LEU A 118 7.24 -10.35 -6.31
N VAL A 119 6.54 -9.47 -5.62
CA VAL A 119 6.21 -8.13 -6.10
C VAL A 119 7.10 -7.14 -5.38
N THR A 120 7.70 -6.21 -6.13
CA THR A 120 8.40 -5.05 -5.59
C THR A 120 7.68 -3.79 -6.03
N ILE A 121 7.45 -2.87 -5.10
CA ILE A 121 6.83 -1.57 -5.36
C ILE A 121 7.77 -0.47 -4.88
N THR A 122 8.03 0.52 -5.71
CA THR A 122 8.91 1.67 -5.37
C THR A 122 8.17 2.98 -5.57
N SER A 123 8.34 3.92 -4.64
CA SER A 123 7.87 5.30 -4.81
C SER A 123 8.81 6.07 -5.73
N LEU A 124 8.28 6.72 -6.75
CA LEU A 124 9.01 7.66 -7.60
C LEU A 124 9.08 9.05 -6.98
N LEU A 125 8.18 9.34 -6.01
CA LEU A 125 8.16 10.58 -5.25
C LEU A 125 9.17 10.56 -4.10
N TRP A 126 9.43 9.38 -3.53
CA TRP A 126 10.47 9.13 -2.53
C TRP A 126 11.47 8.08 -3.03
N PRO A 127 12.45 8.50 -3.86
CA PRO A 127 13.52 7.63 -4.30
C PRO A 127 14.26 7.01 -3.11
N GLY A 128 14.55 5.71 -3.20
CA GLY A 128 15.11 4.92 -2.11
C GLY A 128 14.10 4.02 -1.40
N THR A 129 12.80 4.17 -1.70
CA THR A 129 11.78 3.27 -1.15
C THR A 129 11.71 1.95 -1.89
N THR A 130 11.67 0.84 -1.15
CA THR A 130 11.34 -0.49 -1.67
C THR A 130 10.36 -1.20 -0.75
N PHE A 131 9.15 -1.45 -1.25
CA PHE A 131 8.19 -2.38 -0.67
C PHE A 131 8.30 -3.74 -1.36
N TYR A 132 8.14 -4.82 -0.60
CA TYR A 132 8.08 -6.18 -1.11
C TYR A 132 6.80 -6.87 -0.65
N HIS A 133 6.28 -7.77 -1.48
CA HIS A 133 5.17 -8.65 -1.13
C HIS A 133 5.31 -9.99 -1.86
N VAL A 134 5.15 -11.10 -1.13
CA VAL A 134 5.13 -12.45 -1.70
C VAL A 134 3.67 -12.87 -1.90
N PRO A 135 3.16 -12.94 -3.15
CA PRO A 135 1.78 -13.30 -3.44
C PRO A 135 1.36 -14.63 -2.79
N HIS A 136 0.07 -14.77 -2.49
CA HIS A 136 -0.50 -15.92 -1.76
C HIS A 136 0.06 -16.12 -0.33
N THR A 137 0.84 -15.17 0.22
CA THR A 137 1.31 -15.20 1.60
C THR A 137 1.00 -13.91 2.35
N ARG A 138 1.35 -13.88 3.65
CA ARG A 138 1.30 -12.65 4.47
C ARG A 138 2.66 -11.95 4.57
N LYS A 139 3.63 -12.36 3.77
CA LYS A 139 4.98 -11.82 3.82
C LYS A 139 5.03 -10.57 2.95
N TYR A 140 5.08 -9.43 3.61
CA TYR A 140 5.32 -8.14 2.99
C TYR A 140 6.07 -7.24 3.98
N GLY A 141 6.59 -6.15 3.47
CA GLY A 141 7.22 -5.11 4.26
C GLY A 141 7.84 -4.07 3.35
N TRP A 142 8.41 -3.04 3.93
CA TRP A 142 9.10 -2.00 3.19
C TRP A 142 10.33 -1.53 3.91
N ILE A 143 11.20 -0.89 3.17
CA ILE A 143 12.39 -0.20 3.66
C ILE A 143 12.62 1.05 2.84
N TYR A 144 13.13 2.08 3.49
CA TYR A 144 13.65 3.27 2.83
C TYR A 144 15.17 3.32 3.01
N VAL A 145 15.90 3.43 1.90
CA VAL A 145 17.34 3.64 1.87
C VAL A 145 17.63 4.73 0.85
N GLY A 146 17.82 5.97 1.31
CA GLY A 146 18.00 7.14 0.45
C GLY A 146 18.43 8.38 1.21
N THR A 147 18.46 9.52 0.52
CA THR A 147 18.93 10.81 1.05
C THR A 147 17.89 11.57 1.87
N GLY A 148 16.64 11.10 1.91
CA GLY A 148 15.51 11.81 2.52
C GLY A 148 15.00 12.96 1.66
N GLU A 149 15.27 12.95 0.36
CA GLU A 149 14.87 13.99 -0.57
C GLU A 149 13.63 13.57 -1.38
N LYS A 150 12.56 14.35 -1.28
CA LYS A 150 11.34 14.19 -2.07
C LYS A 150 11.57 14.69 -3.49
N ASN A 151 11.22 13.88 -4.48
CA ASN A 151 11.29 14.25 -5.90
C ASN A 151 10.13 15.18 -6.28
N LYS A 152 10.29 16.48 -6.01
CA LYS A 152 9.27 17.50 -6.32
C LYS A 152 9.05 17.71 -7.82
N ASP A 153 9.99 17.28 -8.65
CA ASP A 153 9.92 17.43 -10.10
C ASP A 153 9.10 16.33 -10.77
N LEU A 154 8.72 15.27 -10.03
CA LEU A 154 7.96 14.13 -10.55
C LEU A 154 6.74 14.52 -11.40
N PRO A 155 5.91 15.53 -11.04
CA PRO A 155 4.77 15.92 -11.86
C PRO A 155 5.13 16.43 -13.27
N PHE A 156 6.37 16.88 -13.48
CA PHE A 156 6.88 17.34 -14.78
C PHE A 156 7.61 16.24 -15.57
N MET A 157 7.88 15.10 -14.92
CA MET A 157 8.61 13.96 -15.51
C MET A 157 7.67 12.86 -16.05
N LEU A 158 6.40 12.86 -15.65
CA LEU A 158 5.38 11.86 -15.98
C LEU A 158 4.52 12.26 -17.18
#